data_AF-A0A915ZV14-F1
#
_entry.id   AF-A0A915ZV14-F1
#
_cell.length_a   1.000
_cell.length_b   1.000
_cell.length_c   1.000
_cell.angle_alpha   90.00
_cell.angle_beta   90.00
_cell.angle_gamma   90.00
#
_symmetry.space_group_name_H-M   'P 1'
#
loop_
_entity.id
_entity.type
_entity.pdbx_description
1 polymer ?
#
loop_
_entity_poly.entity_id
_entity_poly.type
_entity_poly.pdbx_seq_one_letter_code
_entity_poly.pdbx_strand_id
1 'polypeptide(L)'
;MTPRFLKSFIQLAQSLFNENESYWDKKEYQIDFAKWIKCFTTDITLQTITCKPSYCLNTYLFGENHDDPVRSEEIKRSVHFTKAVQTFLTNVLFQIFIPEVLKNYFPGFYHLNKKYKKNSDWLTETMLDVIIKRRKEIDNMQSDEMIGSNLLDILLTLHTPRDPSGYDESEPPLTDQEICAIITEVSIADWCFTVWLLVKHPKVIARFREEISEILGEDISRQITYEDLEKFT
;
A
#
# COMPACT_ATOMS: atom_id res chain seq x y z
N MET A 1 13.95 9.14 3.90
CA MET A 1 13.54 7.73 4.11
C MET A 1 14.75 6.90 4.45
N THR A 2 14.67 6.04 5.46
CA THR A 2 15.81 5.23 5.94
C THR A 2 16.20 4.18 4.87
N PRO A 3 17.49 4.04 4.49
CA PRO A 3 17.92 3.08 3.47
C PRO A 3 17.51 1.63 3.75
N ARG A 4 17.41 1.26 5.04
CA ARG A 4 16.94 -0.06 5.48
C ARG A 4 15.49 -0.35 5.04
N PHE A 5 14.61 0.65 5.13
CA PHE A 5 13.23 0.54 4.65
C PHE A 5 13.18 0.25 3.16
N LEU A 6 13.89 1.08 2.38
CA LEU A 6 13.85 1.01 0.92
C LEU A 6 14.39 -0.33 0.44
N LYS A 7 15.47 -0.84 1.06
CA LYS A 7 15.97 -2.19 0.82
C LYS A 7 14.91 -3.28 1.11
N SER A 8 14.25 -3.23 2.26
CA SER A 8 13.18 -4.18 2.60
C SER A 8 11.97 -4.08 1.67
N PHE A 9 11.56 -2.86 1.31
CA PHE A 9 10.44 -2.60 0.41
C PHE A 9 10.72 -3.13 -1.01
N ILE A 10 11.92 -2.89 -1.53
CA ILE A 10 12.37 -3.40 -2.84
C ILE A 10 12.35 -4.92 -2.88
N GLN A 11 12.78 -5.58 -1.80
CA GLN A 11 12.72 -7.05 -1.69
C GLN A 11 11.28 -7.55 -1.65
N LEU A 12 10.41 -6.90 -0.87
CA LEU A 12 9.00 -7.26 -0.78
C LEU A 12 8.27 -7.10 -2.12
N ALA A 13 8.44 -5.96 -2.78
CA ALA A 13 7.80 -5.67 -4.07
C ALA A 13 8.23 -6.69 -5.14
N GLN A 14 9.52 -7.02 -5.22
CA GLN A 14 10.02 -8.05 -6.14
C GLN A 14 9.51 -9.45 -5.78
N SER A 15 9.50 -9.82 -4.49
CA SER A 15 8.98 -11.11 -4.05
C SER A 15 7.52 -11.31 -4.46
N LEU A 16 6.68 -10.30 -4.23
CA LEU A 16 5.26 -10.33 -4.61
C LEU A 16 5.08 -10.35 -6.14
N PHE A 17 5.92 -9.60 -6.86
CA PHE A 17 5.87 -9.59 -8.33
C PHE A 17 6.26 -10.95 -8.92
N ASN A 18 7.36 -11.55 -8.43
CA ASN A 18 7.85 -12.86 -8.88
C ASN A 18 6.86 -13.99 -8.55
N GLU A 19 6.27 -13.96 -7.35
CA GLU A 19 5.19 -14.88 -7.00
C GLU A 19 4.05 -14.78 -8.02
N ASN A 20 3.64 -13.57 -8.37
CA ASN A 20 2.59 -13.36 -9.35
C ASN A 20 2.98 -13.74 -10.79
N GLU A 21 4.21 -13.43 -11.24
CA GLU A 21 4.70 -13.81 -12.56
C GLU A 21 4.74 -15.32 -12.73
N SER A 22 5.07 -16.06 -11.66
CA SER A 22 5.03 -17.54 -11.67
C SER A 22 3.65 -18.11 -12.01
N TYR A 23 2.59 -17.32 -11.84
CA TYR A 23 1.22 -17.70 -12.19
C TYR A 23 0.84 -17.38 -13.64
N TRP A 24 1.62 -16.54 -14.34
CA TRP A 24 1.36 -16.15 -15.73
C TRP A 24 1.66 -17.28 -16.73
N ASP A 25 2.40 -18.29 -16.32
CA ASP A 25 2.96 -19.33 -17.19
C ASP A 25 1.98 -20.45 -17.60
N LYS A 26 0.66 -20.22 -17.48
CA LYS A 26 -0.33 -21.32 -17.64
C LYS A 26 -1.44 -21.12 -18.67
N LYS A 27 -1.76 -19.91 -19.14
CA LYS A 27 -2.72 -19.64 -20.24
C LYS A 27 -2.49 -18.23 -20.83
N GLU A 28 -3.01 -17.97 -22.04
CA GLU A 28 -3.22 -16.60 -22.53
C GLU A 28 -4.20 -15.87 -21.59
N TYR A 29 -3.68 -15.22 -20.55
CA TYR A 29 -4.48 -14.44 -19.62
C TYR A 29 -4.64 -13.01 -20.15
N GLN A 30 -5.89 -12.59 -20.40
CA GLN A 30 -6.19 -11.18 -20.47
C GLN A 30 -6.24 -10.62 -19.04
N ILE A 31 -5.19 -9.91 -18.65
CA ILE A 31 -5.13 -9.23 -17.36
C ILE A 31 -5.89 -7.90 -17.46
N ASP A 32 -6.94 -7.74 -16.65
CA ASP A 32 -7.51 -6.42 -16.36
C ASP A 32 -6.50 -5.67 -15.49
N PHE A 33 -5.61 -4.92 -16.14
CA PHE A 33 -4.49 -4.23 -15.49
C PHE A 33 -4.97 -3.34 -14.33
N ALA A 34 -6.10 -2.65 -14.48
CA ALA A 34 -6.64 -1.77 -13.46
C ALA A 34 -7.08 -2.53 -12.19
N LYS A 35 -7.63 -3.75 -12.33
CA LYS A 35 -7.94 -4.60 -11.17
C LYS A 35 -6.68 -5.22 -10.59
N TRP A 36 -5.81 -5.74 -11.46
CA TRP A 36 -4.57 -6.40 -11.05
C TRP A 36 -3.67 -5.47 -10.23
N ILE A 37 -3.39 -4.26 -10.73
CA ILE A 37 -2.51 -3.31 -10.04
C ILE A 37 -3.10 -2.86 -8.70
N LYS A 38 -4.42 -2.77 -8.57
CA LYS A 38 -5.09 -2.44 -7.30
C LYS A 38 -4.97 -3.56 -6.26
N CYS A 39 -5.04 -4.82 -6.70
CA CYS A 39 -4.83 -5.96 -5.81
C CYS A 39 -3.36 -6.06 -5.38
N PHE A 40 -2.44 -5.90 -6.33
CA PHE A 40 -0.99 -5.90 -6.07
C PHE A 40 -0.57 -4.80 -5.09
N THR A 41 -1.07 -3.57 -5.31
CA THR A 41 -0.78 -2.44 -4.42
C THR A 41 -1.41 -2.61 -3.05
N THR A 42 -2.63 -3.17 -2.96
CA THR A 42 -3.21 -3.56 -1.67
C THR A 42 -2.30 -4.54 -0.93
N ASP A 43 -1.82 -5.58 -1.61
CA ASP A 43 -1.01 -6.61 -0.98
C ASP A 43 0.32 -6.06 -0.48
N ILE A 44 1.00 -5.23 -1.30
CA ILE A 44 2.21 -4.50 -0.88
C ILE A 44 1.91 -3.64 0.34
N THR A 45 0.88 -2.79 0.29
CA THR A 45 0.57 -1.84 1.38
C THR A 45 0.24 -2.58 2.68
N LEU A 46 -0.67 -3.56 2.63
CA LEU A 46 -1.05 -4.33 3.81
C LEU A 46 0.12 -5.12 4.38
N GLN A 47 0.94 -5.76 3.54
CA GLN A 47 2.10 -6.51 4.03
C GLN A 47 3.20 -5.57 4.57
N THR A 48 3.35 -4.37 4.01
CA THR A 48 4.29 -3.36 4.52
C THR A 48 3.84 -2.76 5.85
N ILE A 49 2.54 -2.73 6.14
CA ILE A 49 2.00 -2.17 7.39
C ILE A 49 1.83 -3.24 8.47
N THR A 50 1.32 -4.42 8.09
CA THR A 50 0.92 -5.46 9.05
C THR A 50 1.95 -6.57 9.20
N CYS A 51 2.94 -6.64 8.30
CA CYS A 51 3.84 -7.79 8.13
C CYS A 51 3.14 -9.13 7.89
N LYS A 52 1.84 -9.11 7.57
CA LYS A 52 1.07 -10.31 7.25
C LYS A 52 0.84 -10.40 5.75
N PRO A 53 0.84 -11.61 5.18
CA PRO A 53 0.47 -11.78 3.79
C PRO A 53 -0.96 -11.27 3.59
N SER A 54 -1.15 -10.55 2.50
CA SER A 54 -2.47 -10.22 1.98
C SER A 54 -2.64 -11.01 0.69
N TYR A 55 -3.85 -11.54 0.48
CA TYR A 55 -4.14 -12.48 -0.59
C TYR A 55 -5.07 -11.88 -1.64
N CYS A 56 -5.09 -10.55 -1.78
CA CYS A 56 -6.00 -9.86 -2.71
C CYS A 56 -5.71 -10.28 -4.16
N LEU A 57 -4.43 -10.31 -4.54
CA LEU A 57 -3.99 -10.68 -5.88
C LEU A 57 -4.18 -12.18 -6.15
N ASN A 58 -3.92 -13.01 -5.15
CA ASN A 58 -4.15 -14.44 -5.22
C ASN A 58 -5.65 -14.73 -5.49
N THR A 59 -6.53 -14.01 -4.82
CA THR A 59 -7.99 -14.09 -5.02
C THR A 59 -8.40 -13.61 -6.41
N TYR A 60 -7.76 -12.56 -6.93
CA TYR A 60 -8.00 -12.08 -8.29
C TYR A 60 -7.66 -13.13 -9.36
N LEU A 61 -6.56 -13.89 -9.18
CA LEU A 61 -6.11 -14.88 -10.15
C LEU A 61 -6.85 -16.22 -10.06
N PHE A 62 -7.16 -16.68 -8.83
CA PHE A 62 -7.66 -18.05 -8.60
C PHE A 62 -9.10 -18.11 -8.06
N GLY A 63 -9.71 -16.96 -7.78
CA GLY A 63 -11.02 -16.88 -7.12
C GLY A 63 -10.94 -17.11 -5.60
N GLU A 64 -12.09 -17.05 -4.94
CA GLU A 64 -12.21 -17.18 -3.47
C GLU A 64 -12.16 -18.63 -2.96
N ASN A 65 -12.14 -19.62 -3.86
CA ASN A 65 -12.22 -21.04 -3.52
C ASN A 65 -10.83 -21.60 -3.14
N HIS A 66 -10.41 -21.32 -1.92
CA HIS A 66 -9.32 -22.04 -1.25
C HIS A 66 -9.91 -22.78 -0.04
N ASP A 67 -9.62 -24.08 0.09
CA ASP A 67 -10.18 -24.97 1.13
C ASP A 67 -9.72 -24.65 2.57
N ASP A 68 -8.90 -23.61 2.76
CA ASP A 68 -8.40 -23.18 4.07
C ASP A 68 -9.25 -22.04 4.67
N PRO A 69 -9.94 -22.26 5.81
CA PRO A 69 -10.81 -21.27 6.42
C PRO A 69 -10.08 -20.03 6.96
N VAL A 70 -8.83 -20.15 7.44
CA VAL A 70 -8.05 -19.00 7.96
C VAL A 70 -7.66 -18.08 6.80
N ARG A 71 -7.19 -18.67 5.71
CA ARG A 71 -6.88 -17.96 4.46
C ARG A 71 -8.12 -17.28 3.88
N SER A 72 -9.30 -17.92 3.98
CA SER A 72 -10.57 -17.34 3.53
C SER A 72 -10.96 -16.05 4.28
N GLU A 73 -10.74 -15.97 5.60
CA GLU A 73 -11.03 -14.77 6.38
C GLU A 73 -10.06 -13.62 6.08
N GLU A 74 -8.77 -13.92 5.94
CA GLU A 74 -7.75 -12.93 5.57
C GLU A 74 -7.99 -12.38 4.16
N ILE A 75 -8.35 -13.25 3.20
CA ILE A 75 -8.80 -12.85 1.87
C ILE A 75 -9.97 -11.88 1.94
N LYS A 76 -11.04 -12.24 2.68
CA LYS A 76 -12.23 -11.39 2.82
C LYS A 76 -11.88 -10.03 3.42
N ARG A 77 -11.00 -10.01 4.41
CA ARG A 77 -10.51 -8.78 5.04
C ARG A 77 -9.75 -7.91 4.05
N SER A 78 -8.80 -8.46 3.30
CA SER A 78 -8.03 -7.72 2.30
C SER A 78 -8.91 -7.17 1.19
N VAL A 79 -9.83 -7.98 0.66
CA VAL A 79 -10.79 -7.54 -0.37
C VAL A 79 -11.72 -6.43 0.15
N HIS A 80 -12.19 -6.55 1.40
CA HIS A 80 -12.99 -5.51 2.03
C HIS A 80 -12.19 -4.23 2.22
N PHE A 81 -10.92 -4.33 2.65
CA PHE A 81 -10.01 -3.21 2.78
C PHE A 81 -9.79 -2.48 1.44
N THR A 82 -9.48 -3.21 0.35
CA THR A 82 -9.35 -2.62 -0.99
C THR A 82 -10.61 -1.85 -1.39
N LYS A 83 -11.79 -2.43 -1.18
CA LYS A 83 -13.08 -1.78 -1.48
C LYS A 83 -13.30 -0.54 -0.61
N ALA A 84 -12.90 -0.59 0.66
CA ALA A 84 -13.03 0.52 1.58
C ALA A 84 -12.13 1.69 1.20
N VAL A 85 -10.88 1.43 0.79
CA VAL A 85 -9.94 2.44 0.27
C VAL A 85 -10.47 3.09 -1.01
N GLN A 86 -10.99 2.31 -1.95
CA GLN A 86 -11.61 2.85 -3.17
C GLN A 86 -12.84 3.73 -2.86
N THR A 87 -13.66 3.28 -1.91
CA THR A 87 -14.83 4.03 -1.46
C THR A 87 -14.42 5.30 -0.73
N PHE A 88 -13.28 5.30 -0.02
CA PHE A 88 -12.71 6.48 0.61
C PHE A 88 -12.28 7.53 -0.41
N LEU A 89 -11.58 7.16 -1.49
CA LEU A 89 -11.23 8.11 -2.56
C LEU A 89 -12.50 8.71 -3.20
N THR A 90 -13.51 7.87 -3.43
CA THR A 90 -14.82 8.33 -3.94
C THR A 90 -15.48 9.30 -2.97
N ASN A 91 -15.40 9.04 -1.66
CA ASN A 91 -15.88 9.94 -0.63
C ASN A 91 -15.15 11.29 -0.67
N VAL A 92 -13.81 11.31 -0.76
CA VAL A 92 -13.03 12.56 -0.84
C VAL A 92 -13.53 13.44 -1.99
N LEU A 93 -13.67 12.86 -3.19
CA LEU A 93 -14.20 13.59 -4.35
C LEU A 93 -15.64 14.05 -4.11
N PHE A 94 -16.49 13.19 -3.53
CA PHE A 94 -17.86 13.55 -3.17
C PHE A 94 -17.92 14.73 -2.19
N GLN A 95 -17.05 14.75 -1.18
CA GLN A 95 -17.02 15.84 -0.20
C GLN A 95 -16.57 17.17 -0.82
N ILE A 96 -15.60 17.14 -1.75
CA ILE A 96 -15.07 18.31 -2.46
C ILE A 96 -16.11 18.91 -3.40
N PHE A 97 -16.77 18.08 -4.22
CA PHE A 97 -17.62 18.57 -5.30
C PHE A 97 -19.09 18.76 -4.93
N ILE A 98 -19.60 18.07 -3.90
CA ILE A 98 -21.01 18.15 -3.52
C ILE A 98 -21.19 19.12 -2.34
N PRO A 99 -22.00 20.19 -2.50
CA PRO A 99 -22.30 21.14 -1.42
C PRO A 99 -22.91 20.50 -0.17
N GLU A 100 -22.60 21.06 0.99
CA GLU A 100 -23.09 20.64 2.32
C GLU A 100 -24.61 20.44 2.37
N VAL A 101 -25.36 21.36 1.75
CA VAL A 101 -26.84 21.35 1.72
C VAL A 101 -27.36 20.09 1.03
N LEU A 102 -26.77 19.71 -0.11
CA LEU A 102 -27.19 18.51 -0.82
C LEU A 102 -26.87 17.26 0.00
N LYS A 103 -25.65 17.20 0.56
CA LYS A 103 -25.16 16.06 1.36
C LYS A 103 -25.96 15.82 2.64
N ASN A 104 -26.59 16.84 3.21
CA ASN A 104 -27.29 16.74 4.50
C ASN A 104 -28.81 16.68 4.38
N TYR A 105 -29.40 17.19 3.30
CA TYR A 105 -30.87 17.33 3.21
C TYR A 105 -31.51 16.66 1.99
N PHE A 106 -30.76 16.43 0.91
CA PHE A 106 -31.34 15.81 -0.28
C PHE A 106 -31.25 14.27 -0.19
N PRO A 107 -32.36 13.51 -0.25
CA PRO A 107 -32.37 12.08 0.14
C PRO A 107 -31.28 11.22 -0.51
N GLY A 108 -31.07 11.32 -1.83
CA GLY A 108 -30.05 10.54 -2.54
C GLY A 108 -28.62 10.86 -2.08
N PHE A 109 -28.28 12.15 -2.00
CA PHE A 109 -26.97 12.61 -1.53
C PHE A 109 -26.78 12.34 -0.03
N TYR A 110 -27.84 12.43 0.77
CA TYR A 110 -27.83 12.10 2.19
C TYR A 110 -27.50 10.62 2.44
N HIS A 111 -28.15 9.71 1.72
CA HIS A 111 -27.84 8.28 1.84
C HIS A 111 -26.42 7.94 1.40
N LEU A 112 -25.93 8.58 0.33
CA LEU A 112 -24.53 8.46 -0.11
C LEU A 112 -23.56 9.00 0.95
N ASN A 113 -23.81 10.20 1.48
CA ASN A 113 -22.98 10.82 2.51
C ASN A 113 -22.89 9.92 3.76
N LYS A 114 -24.02 9.35 4.21
CA LYS A 114 -24.04 8.41 5.34
C LYS A 114 -23.25 7.13 5.04
N LYS A 115 -23.38 6.56 3.84
CA LYS A 115 -22.63 5.38 3.41
C LYS A 115 -21.13 5.66 3.40
N TYR A 116 -20.72 6.79 2.83
CA TYR A 116 -19.33 7.18 2.73
C TYR A 116 -18.70 7.48 4.08
N LYS A 117 -19.43 8.16 4.98
CA LYS A 117 -18.97 8.40 6.35
C LYS A 117 -18.73 7.08 7.09
N LYS A 118 -19.69 6.14 7.05
CA LYS A 118 -19.52 4.81 7.66
C LYS A 118 -18.30 4.06 7.13
N ASN A 119 -18.04 4.15 5.82
CA ASN A 119 -16.87 3.54 5.22
C ASN A 119 -15.56 4.19 5.70
N SER A 120 -15.53 5.53 5.80
CA SER A 120 -14.39 6.28 6.32
C SER A 120 -14.12 5.91 7.78
N ASP A 121 -15.16 5.89 8.61
CA ASP A 121 -15.07 5.52 10.03
C ASP A 121 -14.48 4.10 10.17
N TRP A 122 -15.01 3.12 9.41
CA TRP A 122 -14.49 1.76 9.42
C TRP A 122 -13.01 1.67 9.01
N LEU A 123 -12.60 2.39 7.96
CA LEU A 123 -11.23 2.38 7.45
C LEU A 123 -10.27 2.95 8.50
N THR A 124 -10.61 4.12 9.05
CA THR A 124 -9.83 4.80 10.09
C THR A 124 -9.73 3.95 11.36
N GLU A 125 -10.85 3.41 11.86
CA GLU A 125 -10.85 2.54 13.05
C GLU A 125 -10.01 1.29 12.84
N THR A 126 -10.11 0.64 11.68
CA THR A 126 -9.35 -0.57 11.36
C THR A 126 -7.85 -0.29 11.31
N MET A 127 -7.44 0.84 10.72
CA MET A 127 -6.03 1.24 10.65
C MET A 127 -5.50 1.63 12.04
N LEU A 128 -6.25 2.43 12.80
CA LEU A 128 -5.87 2.83 14.15
C LEU A 128 -5.71 1.63 15.07
N ASP A 129 -6.58 0.61 14.99
CA ASP A 129 -6.43 -0.62 15.77
C ASP A 129 -5.08 -1.31 15.51
N VAL A 130 -4.68 -1.42 14.23
CA VAL A 130 -3.38 -1.99 13.84
C VAL A 130 -2.22 -1.14 14.38
N ILE A 131 -2.29 0.19 14.24
CA ILE A 131 -1.26 1.12 14.68
C ILE A 131 -1.09 1.07 16.20
N ILE A 132 -2.20 1.21 16.95
CA ILE A 132 -2.21 1.21 18.41
C ILE A 132 -1.71 -0.12 18.95
N LYS A 133 -2.14 -1.24 18.36
CA LYS A 133 -1.67 -2.56 18.76
C LYS A 133 -0.17 -2.68 18.56
N ARG A 134 0.35 -2.27 17.40
CA ARG A 134 1.78 -2.35 17.10
C ARG A 134 2.63 -1.41 17.97
N ARG A 135 2.13 -0.20 18.26
CA ARG A 135 2.79 0.73 19.19
C ARG A 135 2.95 0.11 20.56
N LYS A 136 1.88 -0.48 21.11
CA LYS A 136 1.93 -1.19 22.40
C LYS A 136 2.91 -2.36 22.38
N GLU A 137 3.02 -3.10 21.27
CA GLU A 137 4.03 -4.14 21.14
C GLU A 137 5.43 -3.56 21.25
N ILE A 138 5.75 -2.48 20.52
CA ILE A 138 7.05 -1.80 20.55
C ILE A 138 7.36 -1.20 21.92
N ASP A 139 6.39 -0.55 22.57
CA ASP A 139 6.58 0.06 23.90
C ASP A 139 6.90 -0.99 24.98
N ASN A 140 6.46 -2.23 24.79
CA ASN A 140 6.73 -3.35 25.69
C ASN A 140 8.03 -4.12 25.37
N MET A 141 8.65 -3.87 24.22
CA MET A 141 9.92 -4.51 23.84
C MET A 141 11.07 -3.99 24.71
N GLN A 142 12.08 -4.84 24.95
CA GLN A 142 13.29 -4.38 25.62
C GLN A 142 14.06 -3.37 24.75
N SER A 143 14.83 -2.45 25.35
CA SER A 143 15.50 -1.37 24.61
C SER A 143 16.55 -1.85 23.61
N ASP A 144 17.07 -3.05 23.80
CA ASP A 144 18.03 -3.74 22.92
C ASP A 144 17.35 -4.65 21.87
N GLU A 145 16.04 -4.84 21.96
CA GLU A 145 15.29 -5.65 21.02
C GLU A 145 15.17 -4.94 19.66
N MET A 146 15.48 -5.66 18.59
CA MET A 146 15.49 -5.10 17.25
C MET A 146 14.07 -4.93 16.72
N ILE A 147 13.67 -3.68 16.51
CA ILE A 147 12.41 -3.35 15.84
C ILE A 147 12.56 -3.65 14.33
N GLY A 148 11.45 -4.05 13.70
CA GLY A 148 11.41 -4.25 12.26
C GLY A 148 11.65 -2.96 11.48
N SER A 149 11.74 -3.10 10.16
CA SER A 149 12.00 -1.98 9.23
C SER A 149 10.91 -1.84 8.18
N ASN A 150 9.69 -2.24 8.53
CA ASN A 150 8.51 -2.04 7.69
C ASN A 150 7.99 -0.59 7.86
N LEU A 151 7.05 -0.15 7.00
CA LEU A 151 6.58 1.24 7.00
C LEU A 151 5.99 1.66 8.35
N LEU A 152 5.18 0.79 8.97
CA LEU A 152 4.55 1.08 10.25
C LEU A 152 5.59 1.22 11.37
N ASP A 153 6.56 0.32 11.43
CA ASP A 153 7.64 0.34 12.42
C ASP A 153 8.49 1.62 12.30
N ILE A 154 8.75 2.08 11.07
CA ILE A 154 9.49 3.33 10.85
C ILE A 154 8.67 4.52 11.29
N LEU A 155 7.39 4.60 10.90
CA LEU A 155 6.52 5.71 11.30
C LEU A 155 6.32 5.76 12.82
N LEU A 156 6.27 4.61 13.48
CA LEU A 156 6.14 4.51 14.94
C LEU A 156 7.41 4.89 15.69
N THR A 157 8.59 4.64 15.10
CA THR A 157 9.89 4.93 15.71
C THR A 157 10.48 6.27 15.28
N LEU A 158 9.91 6.93 14.26
CA LEU A 158 10.34 8.23 13.78
C LEU A 158 10.29 9.27 14.90
N HIS A 159 11.40 9.99 15.09
CA HIS A 159 11.61 10.97 16.15
C HIS A 159 11.40 10.39 17.56
N THR A 160 11.72 9.11 17.75
CA THR A 160 11.82 8.47 19.06
C THR A 160 13.27 8.08 19.34
N PRO A 161 13.64 7.74 20.59
CA PRO A 161 14.97 7.18 20.88
C PRO A 161 15.32 5.90 20.10
N ARG A 162 14.32 5.26 19.48
CA ARG A 162 14.45 4.05 18.65
C ARG A 162 14.53 4.36 17.15
N ASP A 163 14.61 5.64 16.76
CA ASP A 163 14.71 6.06 15.37
C ASP A 163 16.05 5.60 14.74
N PRO A 164 16.03 4.80 13.65
CA PRO A 164 17.25 4.37 12.98
C PRO A 164 18.00 5.50 12.25
N SER A 165 17.35 6.63 11.97
CA SER A 165 17.92 7.81 11.32
C SER A 165 18.53 8.81 12.31
N GLY A 166 18.39 8.55 13.61
CA GLY A 166 18.85 9.43 14.69
C GLY A 166 17.67 10.13 15.37
N TYR A 167 17.84 10.39 16.67
CA TYR A 167 16.81 11.02 17.50
C TYR A 167 17.14 12.50 17.70
N ASP A 168 16.26 13.37 17.22
CA ASP A 168 16.27 14.80 17.53
C ASP A 168 15.15 15.11 18.52
N GLU A 169 15.51 15.51 19.75
CA GLU A 169 14.54 15.85 20.81
C GLU A 169 13.67 17.07 20.47
N SER A 170 14.02 17.84 19.44
CA SER A 170 13.25 19.01 19.02
C SER A 170 12.01 18.66 18.17
N GLU A 171 11.97 17.46 17.59
CA GLU A 171 10.83 17.01 16.79
C GLU A 171 10.00 15.98 17.57
N PRO A 172 8.68 16.20 17.75
CA PRO A 172 7.85 15.24 18.45
C PRO A 172 7.63 13.97 17.62
N PRO A 173 7.46 12.80 18.26
CA PRO A 173 7.03 11.58 17.59
C PRO A 173 5.67 11.76 16.90
N LEU A 174 5.46 11.02 15.80
CA LEU A 174 4.18 11.02 15.09
C LEU A 174 3.06 10.43 15.97
N THR A 175 1.91 11.11 15.97
CA THR A 175 0.68 10.62 16.58
C THR A 175 0.05 9.48 15.77
N ASP A 176 -0.75 8.64 16.41
CA ASP A 176 -1.43 7.54 15.71
C ASP A 176 -2.35 8.03 14.58
N GLN A 177 -2.91 9.24 14.70
CA GLN A 177 -3.74 9.86 13.67
C GLN A 177 -2.91 10.31 12.46
N GLU A 178 -1.73 10.90 12.67
CA GLU A 178 -0.82 11.27 11.58
C GLU A 178 -0.32 10.04 10.83
N ILE A 179 0.06 8.99 11.56
CA ILE A 179 0.46 7.70 10.97
C ILE A 179 -0.69 7.09 10.17
N CYS A 180 -1.92 7.13 10.70
CA CYS A 180 -3.11 6.65 10.01
C CYS A 180 -3.36 7.43 8.71
N ALA A 181 -3.18 8.76 8.72
CA ALA A 181 -3.34 9.59 7.54
C ALA A 181 -2.30 9.24 6.47
N ILE A 182 -1.01 9.14 6.84
CA ILE A 182 0.09 8.74 5.93
C ILE A 182 -0.19 7.38 5.29
N ILE A 183 -0.58 6.39 6.10
CA ILE A 183 -0.92 5.04 5.61
C ILE A 183 -2.12 5.08 4.66
N THR A 184 -3.13 5.89 4.96
CA THR A 184 -4.31 6.04 4.10
C THR A 184 -3.92 6.65 2.74
N GLU A 185 -3.07 7.68 2.74
CA GLU A 185 -2.57 8.34 1.53
C GLU A 185 -1.78 7.37 0.63
N VAL A 186 -0.88 6.58 1.21
CA VAL A 186 -0.15 5.54 0.48
C VAL A 186 -1.11 4.50 -0.12
N SER A 187 -2.19 4.18 0.58
CA SER A 187 -3.18 3.18 0.15
C SER A 187 -4.03 3.65 -1.03
N ILE A 188 -4.28 4.96 -1.18
CA ILE A 188 -5.13 5.53 -2.25
C ILE A 188 -4.35 5.84 -3.54
N ALA A 189 -3.02 5.72 -3.54
CA ALA A 189 -2.19 6.08 -4.69
C ALA A 189 -2.62 5.32 -5.96
N ASP A 190 -2.97 6.05 -7.03
CA ASP A 190 -3.45 5.47 -8.28
C ASP A 190 -2.32 5.20 -9.26
N TRP A 191 -1.72 4.03 -9.12
CA TRP A 191 -0.69 3.52 -10.02
C TRP A 191 -1.17 3.33 -11.47
N CYS A 192 -2.50 3.20 -11.69
CA CYS A 192 -3.05 3.09 -13.05
C CYS A 192 -2.80 4.38 -13.84
N PHE A 193 -2.94 5.54 -13.19
CA PHE A 193 -2.77 6.84 -13.84
C PHE A 193 -1.32 7.06 -14.27
N THR A 194 -0.36 6.67 -13.43
CA THR A 194 1.08 6.72 -13.77
C THR A 194 1.39 5.89 -15.01
N VAL A 195 0.92 4.64 -15.06
CA VAL A 195 1.13 3.77 -16.23
C VAL A 195 0.41 4.31 -17.47
N TRP A 196 -0.80 4.83 -17.31
CA TRP A 196 -1.53 5.46 -18.40
C TRP A 196 -0.77 6.67 -18.98
N LEU A 197 -0.23 7.54 -18.12
CA LEU A 197 0.60 8.68 -18.55
C LEU A 197 1.84 8.21 -19.31
N LEU A 198 2.58 7.23 -18.77
CA LEU A 198 3.74 6.66 -19.45
C LEU A 198 3.37 6.19 -20.88
N VAL A 199 2.29 5.41 -21.00
CA VAL A 199 1.82 4.87 -22.30
C VAL A 199 1.41 5.98 -23.27
N LYS A 200 0.87 7.10 -22.78
CA LYS A 200 0.50 8.25 -23.62
C LYS A 200 1.69 9.07 -24.12
N HIS A 201 2.89 8.87 -23.57
CA HIS A 201 4.09 9.59 -23.95
C HIS A 201 5.18 8.65 -24.48
N PRO A 202 5.11 8.22 -25.76
CA PRO A 202 6.04 7.23 -26.33
C PRO A 202 7.53 7.57 -26.19
N LYS A 203 7.86 8.87 -26.27
CA LYS A 203 9.24 9.34 -26.07
C LYS A 203 9.75 9.09 -24.65
N VAL A 204 8.87 9.25 -23.65
CA VAL A 204 9.20 8.98 -22.24
C VAL A 204 9.39 7.47 -22.05
N ILE A 205 8.51 6.64 -22.62
CA ILE A 205 8.68 5.18 -22.58
C ILE A 205 9.97 4.72 -23.25
N ALA A 206 10.32 5.30 -24.40
CA ALA A 206 11.55 4.93 -25.10
C ALA A 206 12.77 5.20 -24.22
N ARG A 207 12.88 6.41 -23.69
CA ARG A 207 13.97 6.79 -22.77
C ARG A 207 13.98 5.93 -21.50
N PHE A 208 12.82 5.67 -20.91
CA PHE A 208 12.71 4.85 -19.70
C PHE A 208 13.20 3.41 -19.93
N ARG A 209 12.93 2.84 -21.11
CA ARG A 209 13.45 1.51 -21.48
C ARG A 209 14.95 1.51 -21.74
N GLU A 210 15.47 2.54 -22.40
CA GLU A 210 16.90 2.73 -22.60
C GLU A 210 17.62 2.79 -21.26
N GLU A 211 17.13 3.62 -20.34
CA GLU A 211 17.69 3.79 -19.00
C GLU A 211 17.65 2.50 -18.17
N ILE A 212 16.53 1.75 -18.22
CA ILE A 212 16.46 0.41 -17.61
C ILE A 212 17.57 -0.50 -18.17
N SER A 213 17.74 -0.54 -19.49
CA SER A 213 18.74 -1.39 -20.13
C SER A 213 20.17 -0.96 -19.80
N GLU A 214 20.43 0.34 -19.67
CA GLU A 214 21.75 0.88 -19.32
C GLU A 214 22.11 0.60 -17.87
N ILE A 215 21.16 0.76 -16.93
CA ILE A 215 21.41 0.65 -15.49
C ILE A 215 21.33 -0.80 -15.02
N LEU A 216 20.30 -1.53 -15.43
CA LEU A 216 20.03 -2.90 -14.95
C LEU A 216 20.68 -3.97 -15.84
N GLY A 217 21.09 -3.61 -17.06
CA GLY A 217 21.63 -4.53 -18.05
C GLY A 217 20.54 -5.39 -18.72
N GLU A 218 20.98 -6.41 -19.46
CA GLU A 218 20.08 -7.32 -20.21
C GLU A 218 19.57 -8.50 -19.37
N ASP A 219 20.14 -8.74 -18.18
CA ASP A 219 19.71 -9.83 -17.29
C ASP A 219 18.44 -9.44 -16.52
N ILE A 220 17.29 -9.76 -17.12
CA ILE A 220 15.97 -9.54 -16.54
C ILE A 220 15.69 -10.41 -15.30
N SER A 221 16.51 -11.43 -15.02
CA SER A 221 16.34 -12.31 -13.85
C SER A 221 17.08 -11.81 -12.61
N ARG A 222 17.94 -10.79 -12.78
CA ARG A 222 18.71 -10.20 -11.70
C ARG A 222 17.79 -9.49 -10.70
N GLN A 223 18.03 -9.72 -9.41
CA GLN A 223 17.37 -8.95 -8.36
C GLN A 223 17.82 -7.49 -8.42
N ILE A 224 16.86 -6.58 -8.47
CA ILE A 224 17.06 -5.12 -8.43
C ILE A 224 17.44 -4.73 -6.99
N THR A 225 18.51 -3.96 -6.82
CA THR A 225 18.92 -3.47 -5.49
C THR A 225 18.57 -1.99 -5.28
N TYR A 226 18.68 -1.53 -4.04
CA TYR A 226 18.49 -0.12 -3.70
C TYR A 226 19.49 0.79 -4.43
N GLU A 227 20.74 0.35 -4.54
CA GLU A 227 21.81 1.06 -5.22
C GLU A 227 21.58 1.19 -6.73
N ASP A 228 20.76 0.31 -7.33
CA ASP A 228 20.36 0.47 -8.72
C ASP A 228 19.32 1.56 -8.89
N LEU A 229 18.39 1.69 -7.95
CA LEU A 229 17.37 2.75 -7.98
C LEU A 229 17.98 4.15 -7.85
N GLU A 230 19.07 4.29 -7.11
CA GLU A 230 19.80 5.58 -6.99
C GLU A 230 20.44 6.05 -8.30
N LYS A 231 20.54 5.18 -9.31
CA LYS A 231 21.15 5.51 -10.61
C LYS A 231 20.15 6.06 -11.63
N PHE A 232 18.85 5.89 -11.43
CA PHE A 232 17.81 6.39 -12.35
C PHE A 232 17.66 7.92 -12.20
N THR A 233 17.64 8.67 -13.32
CA THR A 233 17.65 10.15 -13.41
C THR A 233 16.71 10.76 -14.47
#